data_AF-A0A813Y3F3-F1
#
_entry.id   AF-A0A813Y3F3-F1
#
_cell.length_a   1.000
_cell.length_b   1.000
_cell.length_c   1.000
_cell.angle_alpha   90.00
_cell.angle_beta   90.00
_cell.angle_gamma   90.00
#
_symmetry.space_group_name_H-M   'P 1'
#
loop_
_entity.id
_entity.type
_entity.pdbx_description
1 polymer ?
#
loop_
_entity_poly.entity_id
_entity_poly.type
_entity_poly.pdbx_seq_one_letter_code
_entity_poly.pdbx_strand_id
1 'polypeptide(L)'
;MIQFNCDGSLSTTKKWTIKNCTSIKCSFDIILNEKVMTTFNELYIPSRTLDYGVYQLTLTVTMIDSPNLKSSSSVYVRITATGITANLVQLGTSMITRGDQQDLLLDPGTFSIDPDENTFDATKWKYTYYCRIYGSYNFPNLQGILLSIDDSTIDPYNPSCLSTRSGNGTKLIFGNLTLSPNSSLTILGGSFQANQIYQFMVYMENRKNSSIQGTGYVFVTVEVTHPQLIAVGLFTSIKRTAGIN
;
A
#
# COMPACT_ATOMS: atom_id res chain seq x y z
N MET A 1 -19.56 -53.26 33.75
CA MET A 1 -19.89 -51.86 34.11
C MET A 1 -18.65 -51.30 34.81
N ILE A 2 -17.92 -50.38 34.18
CA ILE A 2 -16.70 -49.80 34.77
C ILE A 2 -17.12 -48.54 35.51
N GLN A 3 -16.98 -48.57 36.84
CA GLN A 3 -17.31 -47.46 37.73
C GLN A 3 -16.05 -46.62 37.91
N PHE A 4 -16.02 -45.43 37.31
CA PHE A 4 -14.93 -44.48 37.53
C PHE A 4 -15.23 -43.68 38.80
N ASN A 5 -14.34 -43.78 39.78
CA ASN A 5 -14.43 -43.00 41.00
C ASN A 5 -13.80 -41.62 40.75
N CYS A 6 -14.64 -40.60 40.58
CA CYS A 6 -14.23 -39.22 40.30
C CYS A 6 -14.12 -38.40 41.60
N ASP A 7 -13.30 -38.84 42.55
CA ASP A 7 -13.06 -38.13 43.83
C ASP A 7 -11.92 -37.09 43.71
N GLY A 8 -11.26 -37.01 42.55
CA GLY A 8 -10.21 -36.04 42.23
C GLY A 8 -10.74 -34.72 41.69
N SER A 9 -9.92 -33.67 41.73
CA SER A 9 -10.33 -32.37 41.18
C SER A 9 -10.47 -32.48 39.65
N LEU A 10 -11.49 -31.82 39.07
CA LEU A 10 -11.67 -31.74 37.61
C LEU A 10 -10.61 -30.84 36.93
N SER A 11 -9.43 -30.70 37.54
CA SER A 11 -8.36 -29.87 37.03
C SER A 11 -7.78 -30.47 35.76
N THR A 12 -7.58 -29.60 34.78
CA THR A 12 -7.10 -29.99 33.46
C THR A 12 -5.91 -29.12 33.06
N THR A 13 -4.95 -29.75 32.38
CA THR A 13 -3.92 -29.02 31.63
C THR A 13 -4.31 -28.96 30.17
N LYS A 14 -3.98 -27.86 29.53
CA LYS A 14 -4.32 -27.58 28.14
C LYS A 14 -3.03 -27.37 27.35
N LYS A 15 -3.03 -27.83 26.11
CA LYS A 15 -1.91 -27.63 25.21
C LYS A 15 -2.42 -27.47 23.79
N TRP A 16 -2.07 -26.35 23.18
CA TRP A 16 -2.22 -26.11 21.75
C TRP A 16 -1.03 -26.69 20.98
N THR A 17 -1.33 -27.34 19.85
CA THR A 17 -0.34 -27.70 18.84
C THR A 17 -0.79 -27.16 17.49
N ILE A 18 0.17 -26.76 16.66
CA ILE A 18 -0.09 -26.23 15.31
C ILE A 18 0.69 -27.07 14.32
N LYS A 19 0.02 -27.53 13.27
CA LYS A 19 0.64 -28.27 12.15
C LYS A 19 0.42 -27.52 10.86
N ASN A 20 1.47 -27.44 10.04
CA ASN A 20 1.32 -26.95 8.66
C ASN A 20 0.66 -28.04 7.82
N CYS A 21 -0.35 -27.68 7.05
CA CYS A 21 -1.09 -28.58 6.20
C CYS A 21 -0.98 -28.18 4.74
N THR A 22 -0.70 -29.19 3.92
CA THR A 22 -1.00 -29.14 2.48
C THR A 22 -2.45 -29.55 2.26
N SER A 23 -2.94 -29.42 1.03
CA SER A 23 -4.31 -29.81 0.63
C SER A 23 -4.66 -31.28 0.90
N ILE A 24 -3.70 -32.14 1.23
CA ILE A 24 -3.90 -33.59 1.39
C ILE A 24 -3.32 -34.12 2.71
N LYS A 25 -2.30 -33.48 3.30
CA LYS A 25 -1.62 -33.96 4.52
C LYS A 25 -1.14 -32.82 5.41
N CYS A 26 -1.29 -32.99 6.71
CA CYS A 26 -0.65 -32.17 7.73
C CYS A 26 0.72 -32.76 8.09
N SER A 27 1.75 -31.92 8.08
CA SER A 27 3.13 -32.27 8.41
C SER A 27 3.36 -32.31 9.93
N PHE A 28 4.63 -32.34 10.34
CA PHE A 28 5.05 -32.32 11.74
C PHE A 28 4.62 -31.03 12.45
N ASP A 29 4.55 -31.09 13.78
CA ASP A 29 4.26 -29.94 14.62
C ASP A 29 5.23 -28.79 14.32
N ILE A 30 4.69 -27.61 14.10
CA ILE A 30 5.49 -26.40 13.97
C ILE A 30 6.06 -26.10 15.34
N ILE A 31 7.39 -25.98 15.42
CA ILE A 31 8.05 -25.47 16.61
C ILE A 31 7.74 -23.97 16.66
N LEU A 32 6.70 -23.63 17.41
CA LEU A 32 6.38 -22.24 17.68
C LEU A 32 7.48 -21.64 18.54
N ASN A 33 7.86 -20.41 18.23
CA ASN A 33 8.79 -19.64 19.05
C ASN A 33 8.22 -19.52 20.47
N GLU A 34 9.08 -19.42 21.49
CA GLU A 34 8.69 -19.37 22.92
C GLU A 34 7.71 -18.23 23.24
N LYS A 35 7.60 -17.24 22.35
CA LYS A 35 6.65 -16.13 22.43
C LYS A 35 5.18 -16.54 22.31
N VAL A 36 4.86 -17.72 21.76
CA VAL A 36 3.47 -18.19 21.62
C VAL A 36 3.11 -19.06 22.82
N MET A 37 2.27 -18.54 23.72
CA MET A 37 1.79 -19.31 24.86
C MET A 37 0.72 -20.31 24.42
N THR A 38 1.00 -21.60 24.62
CA THR A 38 0.14 -22.71 24.16
C THR A 38 -0.66 -23.38 25.28
N THR A 39 -0.55 -22.90 26.51
CA THR A 39 -1.16 -23.54 27.70
C THR A 39 -2.48 -22.91 28.15
N PHE A 40 -2.91 -21.81 27.51
CA PHE A 40 -4.16 -21.13 27.81
C PHE A 40 -5.35 -21.72 27.05
N ASN A 41 -6.56 -21.33 27.47
CA ASN A 41 -7.81 -21.69 26.78
C ASN A 41 -7.87 -21.10 25.38
N GLU A 42 -7.31 -19.91 25.23
CA GLU A 42 -7.24 -19.16 23.99
C GLU A 42 -5.82 -19.22 23.45
N LEU A 43 -5.71 -19.32 22.12
CA LEU A 43 -4.43 -19.30 21.43
C LEU A 43 -4.23 -17.93 20.79
N TYR A 44 -3.29 -17.16 21.32
CA TYR A 44 -2.89 -15.88 20.73
C TYR A 44 -1.64 -16.07 19.86
N ILE A 45 -1.78 -15.86 18.56
CA ILE A 45 -0.69 -15.94 17.59
C ILE A 45 -0.39 -14.52 17.13
N PRO A 46 0.80 -13.96 17.43
CA PRO A 46 1.17 -12.63 16.95
C PRO A 46 1.14 -12.56 15.42
N SER A 47 0.84 -11.37 14.87
CA SER A 47 0.90 -11.12 13.43
C SER A 47 2.24 -11.55 12.84
N ARG A 48 2.22 -12.13 11.63
CA ARG A 48 3.43 -12.54 10.87
C ARG A 48 4.26 -13.64 11.53
N THR A 49 3.66 -14.39 12.47
CA THR A 49 4.30 -15.58 13.06
C THR A 49 4.20 -16.80 12.14
N LEU A 50 3.13 -16.90 11.35
CA LEU A 50 2.88 -18.02 10.44
C LEU A 50 2.97 -17.55 8.98
N ASP A 51 3.66 -18.32 8.15
CA ASP A 51 3.69 -18.12 6.70
C ASP A 51 2.31 -18.36 6.07
N TYR A 52 2.10 -17.90 4.83
CA TYR A 52 0.89 -18.22 4.07
C TYR A 52 0.74 -19.73 3.87
N GLY A 53 -0.46 -20.23 4.14
CA GLY A 53 -0.71 -21.67 4.11
C GLY A 53 -1.97 -22.07 4.86
N VAL A 54 -2.21 -23.38 4.93
CA VAL A 54 -3.29 -23.96 5.73
C VAL A 54 -2.67 -24.59 6.96
N TYR A 55 -3.30 -24.40 8.11
CA TYR A 55 -2.82 -24.93 9.39
C TYR A 55 -3.92 -25.66 10.11
N GLN A 56 -3.56 -26.75 10.78
CA GLN A 56 -4.42 -27.42 11.74
C GLN A 56 -3.99 -27.01 13.15
N LEU A 57 -4.93 -26.47 13.91
CA LEU A 57 -4.74 -26.08 15.30
C LEU A 57 -5.47 -27.09 16.16
N THR A 58 -4.75 -27.76 17.05
CA THR A 58 -5.31 -28.80 17.92
C THR A 58 -5.19 -28.38 19.37
N LEU A 59 -6.32 -28.30 20.07
CA LEU A 59 -6.34 -28.18 21.52
C LEU A 59 -6.42 -29.58 22.12
N THR A 60 -5.43 -29.94 22.92
CA THR A 60 -5.45 -31.15 23.75
C THR A 60 -5.68 -30.78 25.20
N VAL A 61 -6.71 -31.37 25.81
CA VAL A 61 -7.02 -31.24 27.23
C VAL A 61 -6.71 -32.56 27.91
N THR A 62 -5.91 -32.52 28.98
CA THR A 62 -5.51 -33.69 29.76
C THR A 62 -5.95 -33.50 31.21
N MET A 63 -6.58 -34.50 31.81
CA MET A 63 -6.87 -34.49 33.25
C MET A 63 -5.58 -34.62 34.05
N ILE A 64 -5.41 -33.81 35.10
CA ILE A 64 -4.21 -33.85 35.95
C ILE A 64 -4.14 -35.18 36.70
N ASP A 65 -5.25 -35.57 37.33
CA ASP A 65 -5.33 -36.77 38.19
C ASP A 65 -5.41 -38.08 37.37
N SER A 66 -5.58 -37.99 36.05
CA SER A 66 -5.56 -39.13 35.15
C SER A 66 -4.98 -38.72 33.77
N PRO A 67 -3.64 -38.70 33.63
CA PRO A 67 -2.98 -38.22 32.42
C PRO A 67 -3.30 -39.02 31.15
N ASN A 68 -3.83 -40.24 31.30
CA ASN A 68 -4.25 -41.08 30.20
C ASN A 68 -5.62 -40.65 29.64
N LEU A 69 -6.42 -39.89 30.40
CA LEU A 69 -7.68 -39.32 29.94
C LEU A 69 -7.38 -37.99 29.24
N LYS A 70 -7.32 -38.07 27.91
CA LYS A 70 -7.12 -36.93 27.02
C LYS A 70 -8.29 -36.78 26.08
N SER A 71 -8.69 -35.54 25.84
CA SER A 71 -9.61 -35.18 24.78
C SER A 71 -8.96 -34.13 23.90
N SER A 72 -9.23 -34.18 22.60
CA SER A 72 -8.67 -33.22 21.66
C SER A 72 -9.69 -32.81 20.61
N SER A 73 -9.62 -31.55 20.21
CA SER A 73 -10.40 -31.00 19.10
C SER A 73 -9.49 -30.20 18.17
N SER A 74 -9.86 -30.12 16.89
CA SER A 74 -9.05 -29.46 15.87
C SER A 74 -9.88 -28.51 15.02
N VAL A 75 -9.25 -27.41 14.59
CA VAL A 75 -9.77 -26.47 13.60
C VAL A 75 -8.73 -26.23 12.51
N TYR A 76 -9.20 -25.92 11.30
CA TYR A 76 -8.33 -25.56 10.18
C TYR A 76 -8.46 -24.07 9.89
N VAL A 77 -7.32 -23.40 9.75
CA VAL A 77 -7.24 -21.99 9.39
C VAL A 77 -6.37 -21.83 8.15
N ARG A 78 -6.71 -20.87 7.28
CA ARG A 78 -5.89 -20.51 6.12
C ARG A 78 -5.37 -19.10 6.31
N ILE A 79 -4.05 -18.95 6.31
CA ILE A 79 -3.38 -17.65 6.27
C ILE A 79 -3.20 -17.28 4.80
N THR A 80 -3.79 -16.18 4.38
CA THR A 80 -3.74 -15.65 3.02
C THR A 80 -3.07 -14.28 3.02
N ALA A 81 -2.47 -13.91 1.90
CA ALA A 81 -1.97 -12.56 1.69
C ALA A 81 -3.13 -11.54 1.76
N THR A 82 -2.86 -10.41 2.39
CA THR A 82 -3.74 -9.25 2.44
C THR A 82 -3.55 -8.43 1.16
N GLY A 83 -4.61 -7.73 0.74
CA GLY A 83 -4.51 -6.79 -0.37
C GLY A 83 -3.58 -5.62 -0.04
N ILE A 84 -2.88 -5.09 -1.06
CA ILE A 84 -2.02 -3.91 -0.93
C ILE A 84 -2.87 -2.65 -0.99
N THR A 85 -2.55 -1.68 -0.12
CA THR A 85 -3.14 -0.34 -0.19
C THR A 85 -2.20 0.57 -0.97
N ALA A 86 -2.57 0.87 -2.22
CA ALA A 86 -1.80 1.74 -3.10
C ALA A 86 -2.18 3.22 -2.88
N ASN A 87 -1.25 4.01 -2.38
CA ASN A 87 -1.48 5.43 -2.11
C ASN A 87 -0.55 6.27 -2.99
N LEU A 88 -1.08 7.17 -3.82
CA LEU A 88 -0.22 8.01 -4.66
C LEU A 88 0.37 9.21 -3.93
N VAL A 89 -0.23 9.60 -2.80
CA VAL A 89 0.13 10.81 -2.04
C VAL A 89 0.13 10.49 -0.54
N GLN A 90 0.78 11.36 0.23
CA GLN A 90 0.89 11.22 1.68
C GLN A 90 -0.50 11.08 2.33
N LEU A 91 -0.58 10.25 3.37
CA LEU A 91 -1.81 9.95 4.14
C LEU A 91 -2.92 9.24 3.34
N GLY A 92 -2.68 8.82 2.10
CA GLY A 92 -3.68 8.12 1.30
C GLY A 92 -4.91 8.97 0.98
N THR A 93 -4.76 10.30 0.95
CA THR A 93 -5.87 11.21 0.64
C THR A 93 -6.38 10.98 -0.77
N SER A 94 -7.70 10.88 -0.92
CA SER A 94 -8.34 10.68 -2.22
C SER A 94 -8.44 11.95 -3.06
N MET A 95 -8.28 13.14 -2.46
CA MET A 95 -8.37 14.42 -3.16
C MET A 95 -7.34 15.42 -2.64
N ILE A 96 -6.67 16.10 -3.56
CA ILE A 96 -5.71 17.18 -3.28
C ILE A 96 -5.96 18.36 -4.20
N THR A 97 -5.54 19.55 -3.76
CA THR A 97 -5.54 20.77 -4.58
C THR A 97 -4.12 21.16 -4.91
N ARG A 98 -3.88 21.60 -6.16
CA ARG A 98 -2.59 22.09 -6.64
C ARG A 98 -2.78 23.31 -7.52
N GLY A 99 -1.75 24.15 -7.54
CA GLY A 99 -1.64 25.21 -8.51
C GLY A 99 -1.30 24.71 -9.91
N ASP A 100 -1.79 25.38 -10.95
CA ASP A 100 -1.48 25.08 -12.36
C ASP A 100 0.01 25.17 -12.73
N GLN A 101 0.79 25.99 -12.00
CA GLN A 101 2.25 26.10 -12.12
C GLN A 101 3.02 25.23 -11.12
N GLN A 102 2.33 24.47 -10.26
CA GLN A 102 2.99 23.61 -9.27
C GLN A 102 3.18 22.21 -9.82
N ASP A 103 4.37 21.64 -9.57
CA ASP A 103 4.65 20.25 -9.88
C ASP A 103 3.78 19.31 -9.02
N LEU A 104 3.36 18.20 -9.62
CA LEU A 104 2.65 17.12 -8.94
C LEU A 104 3.57 15.91 -8.84
N LEU A 105 3.92 15.53 -7.60
CA LEU A 105 4.59 14.28 -7.30
C LEU A 105 3.56 13.22 -6.88
N LEU A 106 3.54 12.10 -7.59
CA LEU A 106 2.87 10.87 -7.22
C LEU A 106 3.95 9.87 -6.81
N ASP A 107 3.91 9.39 -5.57
CA ASP A 107 4.95 8.52 -5.02
C ASP A 107 4.36 7.31 -4.26
N PRO A 108 3.74 6.37 -4.98
CA PRO A 108 3.26 5.14 -4.40
C PRO A 108 4.37 4.25 -3.82
N GLY A 109 5.63 4.43 -4.23
CA GLY A 109 6.76 3.74 -3.61
C GLY A 109 6.95 4.12 -2.14
N THR A 110 6.68 5.38 -1.79
CA THR A 110 6.82 5.88 -0.41
C THR A 110 5.53 5.74 0.41
N PHE A 111 4.36 5.91 -0.20
CA PHE A 111 3.10 6.04 0.54
C PHE A 111 2.23 4.79 0.58
N SER A 112 2.49 3.80 -0.28
CA SER A 112 1.72 2.54 -0.28
C SER A 112 2.03 1.68 0.94
N ILE A 113 1.09 0.81 1.30
CA ILE A 113 1.16 -0.04 2.48
C ILE A 113 0.93 -1.48 2.06
N ASP A 114 1.87 -2.35 2.45
CA ASP A 114 1.70 -3.80 2.47
C ASP A 114 1.40 -4.21 3.92
N PRO A 115 0.15 -4.60 4.26
CA PRO A 115 -0.23 -4.97 5.62
C PRO A 115 0.52 -6.20 6.13
N ASP A 116 1.11 -7.00 5.24
CA ASP A 116 1.81 -8.23 5.60
C ASP A 116 3.31 -8.00 5.86
N GLU A 117 3.84 -6.83 5.51
CA GLU A 117 5.27 -6.49 5.62
C GLU A 117 5.52 -5.29 6.55
N ASN A 118 6.70 -5.19 7.18
CA ASN A 118 7.00 -4.09 8.13
C ASN A 118 7.11 -2.74 7.41
N THR A 119 7.57 -2.80 6.17
CA THR A 119 7.80 -1.66 5.30
C THR A 119 7.40 -2.06 3.90
N PHE A 120 6.80 -1.12 3.17
CA PHE A 120 6.50 -1.33 1.77
C PHE A 120 7.80 -1.32 0.94
N ASP A 121 8.13 -2.45 0.30
CA ASP A 121 9.30 -2.57 -0.57
C ASP A 121 8.92 -2.22 -2.01
N ALA A 122 9.15 -0.96 -2.39
CA ALA A 122 8.81 -0.45 -3.71
C ALA A 122 9.49 -1.21 -4.86
N THR A 123 10.63 -1.87 -4.62
CA THR A 123 11.41 -2.56 -5.66
C THR A 123 10.76 -3.87 -6.11
N LYS A 124 9.83 -4.43 -5.32
CA LYS A 124 9.07 -5.64 -5.64
C LYS A 124 7.95 -5.41 -6.65
N TRP A 125 7.70 -4.16 -7.07
CA TRP A 125 6.52 -3.79 -7.84
C TRP A 125 6.84 -3.16 -9.20
N LYS A 126 5.92 -3.33 -10.15
CA LYS A 126 5.83 -2.55 -11.38
C LYS A 126 4.68 -1.56 -11.22
N TYR A 127 4.86 -0.35 -11.72
CA TYR A 127 3.91 0.75 -11.59
C TYR A 127 3.48 1.21 -12.97
N THR A 128 2.18 1.23 -13.21
CA THR A 128 1.60 1.80 -14.41
C THR A 128 0.66 2.92 -14.01
N TYR A 129 0.89 4.11 -14.55
CA TYR A 129 0.15 5.31 -14.23
C TYR A 129 -0.88 5.59 -15.32
N TYR A 130 -2.05 6.05 -14.92
CA TYR A 130 -3.15 6.42 -15.80
C TYR A 130 -3.71 7.76 -15.35
N CYS A 131 -4.23 8.53 -16.30
CA CYS A 131 -4.78 9.83 -16.00
C CYS A 131 -5.95 10.19 -16.92
N ARG A 132 -6.91 10.95 -16.37
CA ARG A 132 -7.98 11.61 -17.13
C ARG A 132 -8.37 12.94 -16.52
N ILE A 133 -9.09 13.76 -17.28
CA ILE A 133 -9.90 14.84 -16.75
C ILE A 133 -11.22 14.23 -16.23
N TYR A 134 -11.60 14.57 -14.99
CA TYR A 134 -12.79 14.04 -14.32
C TYR A 134 -14.07 14.58 -14.97
N GLY A 135 -15.06 13.70 -15.19
CA GLY A 135 -16.34 14.04 -15.87
C GLY A 135 -16.59 13.34 -17.21
N SER A 136 -15.61 12.60 -17.74
CA SER A 136 -15.79 11.69 -18.88
C SER A 136 -16.28 10.30 -18.41
N TYR A 137 -17.15 9.62 -19.17
CA TYR A 137 -17.68 8.31 -18.78
C TYR A 137 -16.71 7.16 -19.19
N ASN A 138 -16.47 6.22 -18.26
CA ASN A 138 -15.54 5.07 -18.29
C ASN A 138 -14.03 5.38 -18.09
N PHE A 139 -13.42 4.79 -17.05
CA PHE A 139 -11.99 4.89 -16.67
C PHE A 139 -11.61 3.73 -15.75
N PRO A 140 -10.37 3.21 -15.80
CA PRO A 140 -9.28 3.48 -16.74
C PRO A 140 -9.53 2.96 -18.17
N ASN A 141 -10.68 2.34 -18.37
CA ASN A 141 -11.04 1.61 -19.57
C ASN A 141 -11.87 2.50 -20.51
N LEU A 142 -11.26 3.05 -21.56
CA LEU A 142 -11.97 3.66 -22.68
C LEU A 142 -12.24 2.55 -23.70
N GLN A 143 -13.51 2.14 -23.86
CA GLN A 143 -13.94 1.15 -24.87
C GLN A 143 -13.20 -0.20 -24.84
N GLY A 144 -12.64 -0.59 -23.70
CA GLY A 144 -11.88 -1.83 -23.49
C GLY A 144 -10.38 -1.61 -23.24
N ILE A 145 -9.85 -0.41 -23.53
CA ILE A 145 -8.41 -0.15 -23.60
C ILE A 145 -7.94 0.61 -22.35
N LEU A 146 -6.87 0.12 -21.72
CA LEU A 146 -6.17 0.75 -20.61
C LEU A 146 -5.00 1.58 -21.16
N LEU A 147 -5.04 2.90 -21.01
CA LEU A 147 -4.04 3.82 -21.59
C LEU A 147 -3.17 4.47 -20.53
N SER A 148 -1.87 4.15 -20.54
CA SER A 148 -0.93 4.70 -19.57
C SER A 148 -0.61 6.16 -19.86
N ILE A 149 -0.18 6.91 -18.84
CA ILE A 149 0.11 8.35 -18.93
C ILE A 149 1.30 8.66 -19.86
N ASP A 150 2.16 7.67 -20.10
CA ASP A 150 3.32 7.74 -21.00
C ASP A 150 3.03 7.23 -22.41
N ASP A 151 1.79 6.79 -22.70
CA ASP A 151 1.40 6.36 -24.04
C ASP A 151 1.48 7.53 -25.03
N SER A 152 2.35 7.38 -26.03
CA SER A 152 2.60 8.40 -27.06
C SER A 152 1.59 8.38 -28.21
N THR A 153 0.67 7.42 -28.23
CA THR A 153 -0.33 7.31 -29.29
C THR A 153 -1.38 8.42 -29.14
N ILE A 154 -1.25 9.46 -29.97
CA ILE A 154 -2.22 10.54 -30.06
C ILE A 154 -3.35 10.06 -30.99
N ASP A 155 -4.54 9.86 -30.44
CA ASP A 155 -5.77 9.69 -31.23
C ASP A 155 -6.75 10.82 -30.81
N PRO A 156 -7.49 11.46 -31.74
CA PRO A 156 -8.59 12.38 -31.40
C PRO A 156 -9.63 11.83 -30.38
N TYR A 157 -9.75 10.50 -30.21
CA TYR A 157 -10.56 9.89 -29.14
C TYR A 157 -9.81 9.72 -27.80
N ASN A 158 -8.50 10.00 -27.80
CA ASN A 158 -7.56 9.82 -26.70
C ASN A 158 -6.60 11.02 -26.56
N PRO A 159 -7.09 12.22 -26.19
CA PRO A 159 -6.20 13.29 -25.78
C PRO A 159 -5.57 12.89 -24.44
N SER A 160 -4.23 12.79 -24.39
CA SER A 160 -3.48 12.82 -23.12
C SER A 160 -4.14 13.82 -22.18
N CYS A 161 -4.46 13.41 -20.94
CA CYS A 161 -5.10 14.31 -19.97
C CYS A 161 -4.25 15.59 -19.76
N LEU A 162 -2.94 15.50 -19.99
CA LEU A 162 -2.01 16.61 -19.88
C LEU A 162 -1.97 17.41 -21.19
N SER A 163 -2.00 18.74 -21.06
CA SER A 163 -2.00 19.64 -22.23
C SER A 163 -0.71 19.51 -23.04
N THR A 164 -0.88 19.14 -24.32
CA THR A 164 0.09 19.05 -25.43
C THR A 164 1.57 19.17 -25.04
N ARG A 165 2.32 18.09 -25.32
CA ARG A 165 3.79 17.96 -25.33
C ARG A 165 4.43 18.80 -26.44
N SER A 166 4.02 20.06 -26.58
CA SER A 166 4.56 20.99 -27.57
C SER A 166 5.85 21.61 -27.03
N GLY A 167 6.99 21.25 -27.63
CA GLY A 167 8.27 21.94 -27.50
C GLY A 167 9.27 21.30 -26.53
N ASN A 168 10.17 20.46 -27.07
CA ASN A 168 11.54 20.17 -26.59
C ASN A 168 11.77 19.82 -25.09
N GLY A 169 10.81 19.20 -24.40
CA GLY A 169 11.03 18.67 -23.05
C GLY A 169 10.03 17.59 -22.65
N THR A 170 10.49 16.55 -21.97
CA THR A 170 9.61 15.59 -21.28
C THR A 170 8.92 16.28 -20.11
N LYS A 171 7.61 16.57 -20.23
CA LYS A 171 6.75 17.11 -19.14
C LYS A 171 6.49 16.11 -18.00
N LEU A 172 6.86 14.85 -18.23
CA LEU A 172 6.82 13.77 -17.25
C LEU A 172 8.26 13.42 -16.87
N ILE A 173 8.54 13.39 -15.58
CA ILE A 173 9.80 12.91 -15.03
C ILE A 173 9.47 11.70 -14.15
N PHE A 174 9.88 10.52 -14.60
CA PHE A 174 9.86 9.32 -13.76
C PHE A 174 11.04 9.38 -12.78
N GLY A 175 10.80 8.99 -11.53
CA GLY A 175 11.82 9.00 -10.47
C GLY A 175 13.09 8.22 -10.82
N ASN A 176 14.19 8.55 -10.11
CA ASN A 176 15.54 8.08 -10.38
C ASN A 176 15.69 6.54 -10.47
N LEU A 177 16.18 6.07 -11.63
CA LEU A 177 16.35 4.67 -12.06
C LEU A 177 17.31 3.81 -11.22
N THR A 178 17.98 4.39 -10.22
CA THR A 178 19.05 3.71 -9.46
C THR A 178 18.63 3.18 -8.10
N LEU A 179 17.48 3.61 -7.55
CA LEU A 179 16.99 3.15 -6.23
C LEU A 179 15.59 2.53 -6.26
N SER A 180 14.82 2.78 -7.31
CA SER A 180 13.54 2.13 -7.52
C SER A 180 13.16 2.23 -9.00
N PRO A 181 12.74 1.16 -9.65
CA PRO A 181 12.30 1.21 -11.03
C PRO A 181 10.97 1.99 -11.10
N ASN A 182 11.07 3.30 -11.36
CA ASN A 182 9.98 4.23 -11.70
C ASN A 182 8.76 4.19 -10.76
N SER A 183 8.98 3.99 -9.45
CA SER A 183 7.88 3.99 -8.47
C SER A 183 7.29 5.36 -8.19
N SER A 184 7.92 6.45 -8.65
CA SER A 184 7.40 7.80 -8.54
C SER A 184 7.30 8.48 -9.90
N LEU A 185 6.32 9.36 -10.02
CA LEU A 185 6.01 10.14 -11.20
C LEU A 185 5.87 11.61 -10.81
N THR A 186 6.70 12.46 -11.41
CA THR A 186 6.58 13.91 -11.31
C THR A 186 6.01 14.46 -12.61
N ILE A 187 4.91 15.20 -12.49
CA ILE A 187 4.30 15.94 -13.59
C ILE A 187 4.62 17.41 -13.38
N LEU A 188 5.29 18.02 -14.35
CA LEU A 188 5.74 19.41 -14.23
C LEU A 188 4.56 20.39 -14.29
N GLY A 189 4.69 21.50 -13.57
CA GLY A 189 3.82 22.66 -13.67
C GLY A 189 3.66 23.13 -15.13
N GLY A 190 2.47 23.61 -15.49
CA GLY A 190 2.11 23.93 -16.87
C GLY A 190 1.76 22.72 -17.75
N SER A 191 1.73 21.51 -17.18
CA SER A 191 1.13 20.33 -17.83
C SER A 191 -0.39 20.26 -17.64
N PHE A 192 -0.91 21.02 -16.67
CA PHE A 192 -2.30 21.04 -16.28
C PHE A 192 -3.05 22.22 -16.89
N GLN A 193 -4.32 21.99 -17.21
CA GLN A 193 -5.28 23.04 -17.47
C GLN A 193 -5.83 23.52 -16.13
N ALA A 194 -5.83 24.84 -15.91
CA ALA A 194 -6.41 25.41 -14.71
C ALA A 194 -7.93 25.20 -14.65
N ASN A 195 -8.48 25.19 -13.43
CA ASN A 195 -9.89 24.97 -13.12
C ASN A 195 -10.43 23.62 -13.63
N GLN A 196 -9.57 22.60 -13.65
CA GLN A 196 -9.93 21.22 -13.99
C GLN A 196 -9.69 20.30 -12.79
N ILE A 197 -10.48 19.24 -12.70
CA ILE A 197 -10.22 18.13 -11.79
C ILE A 197 -9.64 16.99 -12.60
N TYR A 198 -8.48 16.52 -12.19
CA TYR A 198 -7.81 15.36 -12.77
C TYR A 198 -8.05 14.15 -11.89
N GLN A 199 -8.18 12.98 -12.50
CA GLN A 199 -8.13 11.71 -11.79
C GLN A 199 -6.89 10.94 -12.24
N PHE A 200 -6.06 10.59 -11.27
CA PHE A 200 -4.92 9.71 -11.46
C PHE A 200 -5.21 8.34 -10.88
N MET A 201 -4.69 7.31 -11.54
CA MET A 201 -4.67 5.96 -11.03
C MET A 201 -3.25 5.41 -11.14
N VAL A 202 -2.83 4.65 -10.12
CA VAL A 202 -1.68 3.76 -10.25
C VAL A 202 -2.17 2.32 -10.16
N TYR A 203 -1.75 1.52 -11.12
CA TYR A 203 -1.86 0.07 -11.07
C TYR A 203 -0.49 -0.49 -10.70
N MET A 204 -0.46 -1.33 -9.67
CA MET A 204 0.73 -1.95 -9.13
C MET A 204 0.64 -3.46 -9.30
N GLU A 205 1.69 -4.05 -9.87
CA GLU A 205 1.79 -5.50 -10.07
C GLU A 205 3.09 -6.01 -9.45
N ASN A 206 3.01 -7.07 -8.64
CA ASN A 206 4.21 -7.64 -8.05
C ASN A 206 5.07 -8.32 -9.13
N ARG A 207 6.36 -7.99 -9.16
CA ARG A 207 7.32 -8.46 -10.17
C ARG A 207 7.50 -9.98 -10.18
N LYS A 208 7.35 -10.62 -9.02
CA LYS A 208 7.52 -12.08 -8.88
C LYS A 208 6.21 -12.84 -8.98
N ASN A 209 5.07 -12.19 -8.71
CA ASN A 209 3.76 -12.80 -8.72
C ASN A 209 2.68 -11.83 -9.21
N SER A 210 2.36 -11.88 -10.50
CA SER A 210 1.36 -11.00 -11.14
C SER A 210 -0.05 -11.13 -10.58
N SER A 211 -0.37 -12.21 -9.85
CA SER A 211 -1.66 -12.37 -9.17
C SER A 211 -1.82 -11.43 -7.96
N ILE A 212 -0.72 -10.84 -7.48
CA ILE A 212 -0.75 -9.84 -6.40
C ILE A 212 -0.70 -8.46 -7.04
N GLN A 213 -1.80 -7.72 -6.88
CA GLN A 213 -2.01 -6.45 -7.52
C GLN A 213 -2.57 -5.44 -6.52
N GLY A 214 -2.29 -4.16 -6.76
CA GLY A 214 -2.83 -3.03 -6.00
C GLY A 214 -3.28 -1.94 -6.96
N THR A 215 -4.35 -1.24 -6.62
CA THR A 215 -4.81 -0.08 -7.41
C THR A 215 -5.08 1.08 -6.47
N GLY A 216 -4.53 2.24 -6.81
CA GLY A 216 -4.70 3.48 -6.05
C GLY A 216 -5.28 4.57 -6.94
N TYR A 217 -6.00 5.52 -6.33
CA TYR A 217 -6.56 6.67 -7.03
C TYR A 217 -6.33 7.96 -6.25
N VAL A 218 -6.18 9.07 -6.97
CA VAL A 218 -6.20 10.41 -6.39
C VAL A 218 -6.85 11.39 -7.37
N PHE A 219 -7.70 12.26 -6.84
CA PHE A 219 -8.27 13.40 -7.53
C PHE A 219 -7.41 14.64 -7.27
N VAL A 220 -7.08 15.38 -8.31
CA VAL A 220 -6.26 16.58 -8.23
C VAL A 220 -7.05 17.74 -8.81
N THR A 221 -7.52 18.63 -7.94
CA THR A 221 -8.11 19.91 -8.35
C THR A 221 -6.98 20.86 -8.69
N VAL A 222 -6.97 21.36 -9.92
CA VAL A 222 -5.98 22.33 -10.39
C VAL A 222 -6.60 23.72 -10.40
N GLU A 223 -6.00 24.63 -9.66
CA GLU A 223 -6.45 26.02 -9.54
C GLU A 223 -5.44 26.98 -10.18
N VAL A 224 -5.92 28.13 -10.64
CA VAL A 224 -5.05 29.19 -11.16
C VAL A 224 -4.14 29.70 -10.05
N THR A 225 -2.82 29.55 -10.23
CA THR A 225 -1.86 30.24 -9.36
C THR A 225 -1.79 31.70 -9.73
N HIS A 226 -2.02 32.57 -8.75
CA HIS A 226 -1.63 33.96 -8.88
C HIS A 226 -0.11 34.00 -8.67
N PRO A 227 0.68 34.58 -9.59
CA PRO A 227 2.12 34.71 -9.38
C PRO A 227 2.37 35.45 -8.07
N GLN A 228 3.19 34.88 -7.19
CA GLN A 228 3.65 35.61 -6.01
C GLN A 228 4.48 36.80 -6.48
N LEU A 229 3.98 38.01 -6.24
CA LEU A 229 4.70 39.24 -6.53
C LEU A 229 6.00 39.24 -5.71
N ILE A 230 7.14 39.19 -6.38
CA ILE A 230 8.44 39.43 -5.74
C ILE A 230 8.52 40.94 -5.49
N ALA A 231 8.39 41.35 -4.23
CA ALA A 231 8.65 42.73 -3.84
C ALA A 231 10.16 43.00 -3.91
N VAL A 232 10.61 43.61 -5.00
CA VAL A 232 11.99 44.12 -5.12
C VAL A 232 12.03 45.54 -4.54
N GLY A 233 12.48 45.67 -3.30
CA GLY A 233 12.71 46.96 -2.65
C GLY A 233 14.09 47.53 -2.99
N LEU A 234 14.14 48.71 -3.61
CA LEU A 234 15.38 49.47 -3.83
C LEU A 234 15.73 50.24 -2.54
N PHE A 235 16.82 49.88 -1.86
CA PHE A 235 17.36 50.65 -0.74
C PHE A 235 18.42 51.65 -1.24
N THR A 236 18.08 52.95 -1.28
CA THR A 236 19.06 54.02 -1.45
C THR A 236 19.45 54.59 -0.09
N SER A 237 20.67 54.30 0.36
CA SER A 237 21.26 54.92 1.55
C SER A 237 21.76 56.33 1.20
N ILE A 238 21.05 57.36 1.67
CA ILE A 238 21.53 58.75 1.59
C ILE A 238 22.33 59.04 2.86
N LYS A 239 23.66 59.07 2.74
CA LYS A 239 24.55 59.55 3.80
C LYS A 239 24.48 61.09 3.83
N ARG A 240 23.86 61.68 4.85
CA ARG A 240 24.01 63.11 5.16
C ARG A 240 25.34 63.31 5.88
N THR A 241 26.27 63.98 5.22
CA THR A 241 27.46 64.54 5.87
C THR A 241 27.05 65.85 6.54
N ALA A 242 26.94 65.85 7.87
CA ALA A 242 26.85 67.08 8.64
C ALA A 242 28.27 67.62 8.85
N GLY A 243 28.62 68.69 8.12
CA GLY A 243 29.78 69.51 8.44
C GLY A 243 29.40 70.51 9.53
N ILE A 244 30.01 70.38 10.71
CA ILE A 244 30.01 71.39 11.77
C ILE A 244 31.42 71.97 11.83
N ASN A 245 31.47 73.31 11.71
CA ASN A 245 32.60 74.25 11.86
C ASN A 245 33.67 74.26 10.76
#